data_AF-A0A3M1INK2-F1
#
_entry.id   AF-A0A3M1INK2-F1
#
_cell.length_a   1.000
_cell.length_b   1.000
_cell.length_c   1.000
_cell.angle_alpha   90.00
_cell.angle_beta   90.00
_cell.angle_gamma   90.00
#
_symmetry.space_group_name_H-M   'P 1'
#
loop_
_entity.id
_entity.type
_entity.pdbx_description
1 polymer ?
#
loop_
_entity_poly.entity_id
_entity_poly.type
_entity_poly.pdbx_seq_one_letter_code
_entity_poly.pdbx_strand_id
1 'polypeptide(L)'
;PAGDGRPVLPAEVDALLDYRDGIKAYHRDPAWHAGVRAHFEVNLRRMAGLCREAGVPLVWVALPSNLRDCPPFKSEPSPGLSKEERRRRDRLVAEAHEKLEAGDPTGAVGRLEEAVRLDPENAALHFELGRARAATGDLAGALVHWRRARDLDVCPLRMTSPLEETLRRVAREEGVPLLDWAGSIAARSPGGAPGDDWLVDHVHPKPEGHQLLAAALLGWMAGRGWVALPDGWRDDVERVWQQHLAGLPADYWSEGEKALAGLRAWTRGEASGPPIEYRLLRRKGRSPGGTP
;
A
#
# COMPACT_ATOMS: atom_id res chain seq x y z
N PRO A 1 -26.90 -18.22 32.70
CA PRO A 1 -25.52 -17.70 32.49
C PRO A 1 -25.56 -16.50 31.54
N ALA A 2 -25.57 -15.29 32.10
CA ALA A 2 -25.52 -14.05 31.34
C ALA A 2 -24.16 -13.97 30.64
N GLY A 3 -24.17 -14.04 29.31
CA GLY A 3 -22.98 -13.75 28.48
C GLY A 3 -22.56 -12.32 28.76
N ASP A 4 -21.25 -12.10 28.88
CA ASP A 4 -20.55 -10.94 29.43
C ASP A 4 -20.77 -9.58 28.71
N GLY A 5 -21.84 -9.43 27.93
CA GLY A 5 -22.19 -8.18 27.24
C GLY A 5 -21.15 -7.73 26.21
N ARG A 6 -20.12 -8.54 25.92
CA ARG A 6 -19.13 -8.16 24.90
C ARG A 6 -19.77 -8.29 23.52
N PRO A 7 -19.79 -7.23 22.71
CA PRO A 7 -20.23 -7.34 21.33
C PRO A 7 -19.31 -8.32 20.60
N VAL A 8 -19.87 -9.45 20.18
CA VAL A 8 -19.20 -10.42 19.31
C VAL A 8 -19.28 -9.85 17.89
N LEU A 9 -18.18 -9.30 17.41
CA LEU A 9 -18.08 -8.90 16.01
C LEU A 9 -17.99 -10.18 15.14
N PRO A 10 -18.60 -10.18 13.94
CA PRO A 10 -18.42 -11.26 12.99
C PRO A 10 -16.93 -11.46 12.67
N ALA A 11 -16.54 -12.70 12.38
CA ALA A 11 -15.16 -13.05 12.05
C ALA A 11 -14.69 -12.42 10.72
N GLU A 12 -15.64 -12.08 9.85
CA GLU A 12 -15.41 -11.43 8.58
C GLU A 12 -15.91 -9.99 8.65
N VAL A 13 -15.13 -9.07 8.07
CA VAL A 13 -15.53 -7.69 7.86
C VAL A 13 -16.08 -7.56 6.45
N ASP A 14 -17.27 -7.01 6.31
CA ASP A 14 -17.82 -6.65 5.00
C ASP A 14 -17.05 -5.42 4.50
N ALA A 15 -16.08 -5.63 3.62
CA ALA A 15 -15.32 -4.53 3.05
C ALA A 15 -16.22 -3.75 2.08
N LEU A 16 -16.17 -2.41 2.14
CA LEU A 16 -16.93 -1.54 1.25
C LEU A 16 -16.64 -1.84 -0.24
N LEU A 17 -15.41 -2.26 -0.54
CA LEU A 17 -14.97 -2.65 -1.88
C LEU A 17 -15.68 -3.91 -2.42
N ASP A 18 -16.13 -4.79 -1.52
CA ASP A 18 -16.79 -6.06 -1.83
C ASP A 18 -18.33 -5.92 -1.90
N TYR A 19 -18.87 -4.75 -1.54
CA TYR A 19 -20.32 -4.45 -1.57
C TYR A 19 -20.75 -3.67 -2.81
N ARG A 20 -22.07 -3.50 -2.99
CA ARG A 20 -22.73 -2.87 -4.15
C ARG A 20 -21.99 -1.62 -4.62
N ASP A 21 -21.60 -1.65 -5.91
CA ASP A 21 -20.89 -0.61 -6.66
C ASP A 21 -19.34 -0.51 -6.47
N GLY A 22 -18.74 -1.25 -5.54
CA GLY A 22 -17.28 -1.40 -5.40
C GLY A 22 -16.52 -0.07 -5.37
N ILE A 23 -15.51 0.11 -6.23
CA ILE A 23 -14.75 1.37 -6.36
C ILE A 23 -15.66 2.58 -6.64
N LYS A 24 -16.82 2.37 -7.30
CA LYS A 24 -17.73 3.49 -7.61
C LYS A 24 -18.36 4.08 -6.37
N ALA A 25 -18.54 3.32 -5.29
CA ALA A 25 -19.13 3.79 -4.04
C ALA A 25 -18.25 4.79 -3.27
N TYR A 26 -16.94 4.80 -3.52
CA TYR A 26 -16.01 5.73 -2.87
C TYR A 26 -16.15 7.14 -3.45
N HIS A 27 -16.43 8.15 -2.64
CA HIS A 27 -16.46 9.55 -3.07
C HIS A 27 -15.65 10.39 -2.11
N ARG A 28 -15.18 11.57 -2.54
CA ARG A 28 -14.47 12.48 -1.64
C ARG A 28 -15.38 12.88 -0.48
N ASP A 29 -15.07 12.33 0.69
CA ASP A 29 -15.78 12.59 1.92
C ASP A 29 -14.77 12.84 3.05
N PRO A 30 -14.43 14.12 3.32
CA PRO A 30 -13.51 14.48 4.39
C PRO A 30 -13.99 14.06 5.78
N ALA A 31 -15.31 14.02 6.01
CA ALA A 31 -15.89 13.62 7.29
C ALA A 31 -15.72 12.11 7.50
N TRP A 32 -15.98 11.31 6.48
CA TRP A 32 -15.71 9.87 6.49
C TRP A 32 -14.21 9.59 6.71
N HIS A 33 -13.31 10.26 5.99
CA HIS A 33 -11.86 10.12 6.20
C HIS A 33 -11.42 10.47 7.62
N ALA A 34 -11.99 11.53 8.21
CA ALA A 34 -11.73 11.88 9.61
C ALA A 34 -12.23 10.79 10.58
N GLY A 35 -13.41 10.23 10.31
CA GLY A 35 -13.96 9.10 11.07
C GLY A 35 -13.10 7.84 10.98
N VAL A 36 -12.62 7.48 9.79
CA VAL A 36 -11.68 6.36 9.58
C VAL A 36 -10.42 6.55 10.41
N ARG A 37 -9.82 7.76 10.39
CA ARG A 37 -8.63 8.07 11.20
C ARG A 37 -8.90 7.97 12.69
N ALA A 38 -10.04 8.46 13.17
CA ALA A 38 -10.41 8.38 14.57
C ALA A 38 -10.62 6.92 15.02
N HIS A 39 -11.31 6.11 14.22
CA HIS A 39 -11.48 4.68 14.49
C HIS A 39 -10.15 3.92 14.47
N PHE A 40 -9.26 4.25 13.53
CA PHE A 40 -7.93 3.67 13.46
C PHE A 40 -7.14 3.92 14.75
N GLU A 41 -7.16 5.16 15.27
CA GLU A 41 -6.53 5.48 16.55
C GLU A 41 -7.11 4.69 17.71
N VAL A 42 -8.44 4.63 17.83
CA VAL A 42 -9.13 3.85 18.89
C VAL A 42 -8.68 2.38 18.84
N ASN A 43 -8.61 1.80 17.64
CA ASN A 43 -8.18 0.41 17.46
C ASN A 43 -6.72 0.19 17.86
N LEU A 44 -5.81 1.09 17.48
CA LEU A 44 -4.40 1.02 17.89
C LEU A 44 -4.27 1.02 19.42
N ARG A 45 -4.93 1.96 20.10
CA ARG A 45 -4.89 2.01 21.57
C ARG A 45 -5.50 0.78 22.22
N ARG A 46 -6.63 0.30 21.67
CA ARG A 46 -7.28 -0.91 22.17
C ARG A 46 -6.38 -2.13 22.04
N MET A 47 -5.70 -2.30 20.91
CA MET A 47 -4.73 -3.38 20.73
C MET A 47 -3.58 -3.28 21.74
N ALA A 48 -3.03 -2.08 21.94
CA ALA A 48 -1.97 -1.86 22.94
C ALA A 48 -2.43 -2.19 24.36
N GLY A 49 -3.64 -1.76 24.74
CA GLY A 49 -4.26 -2.05 26.04
C GLY A 49 -4.46 -3.55 26.27
N LEU A 50 -5.07 -4.25 25.31
CA LEU A 50 -5.30 -5.69 25.40
C LEU A 50 -4.00 -6.50 25.54
N CYS A 51 -2.97 -6.15 24.75
CA CYS A 51 -1.65 -6.78 24.87
C CYS A 51 -1.03 -6.53 26.25
N ARG A 52 -1.12 -5.31 26.77
CA ARG A 52 -0.61 -4.94 28.09
C ARG A 52 -1.30 -5.71 29.21
N GLU A 53 -2.63 -5.77 29.19
CA GLU A 53 -3.43 -6.51 30.18
C GLU A 53 -3.13 -8.01 30.15
N ALA A 54 -2.89 -8.57 28.96
CA ALA A 54 -2.55 -9.98 28.79
C ALA A 54 -1.05 -10.29 29.03
N GLY A 55 -0.21 -9.28 29.28
CA GLY A 55 1.24 -9.45 29.40
C GLY A 55 1.91 -9.92 28.09
N VAL A 56 1.29 -9.69 26.95
CA VAL A 56 1.80 -10.07 25.63
C VAL A 56 2.62 -8.92 25.05
N PRO A 57 3.91 -9.12 24.74
CA PRO A 57 4.71 -8.09 24.13
C PRO A 57 4.19 -7.68 22.73
N LEU A 58 4.21 -6.37 22.45
CA LEU A 58 3.70 -5.81 21.20
C LEU A 58 4.79 -5.01 20.48
N VAL A 59 4.83 -5.16 19.16
CA VAL A 59 5.60 -4.30 18.23
C VAL A 59 4.69 -3.95 17.06
N TRP A 60 4.74 -2.71 16.61
CA TRP A 60 4.10 -2.28 15.37
C TRP A 60 5.12 -2.12 14.27
N VAL A 61 4.67 -2.28 13.03
CA VAL A 61 5.50 -2.14 11.83
C VAL A 61 4.86 -1.08 10.94
N ALA A 62 5.59 -0.03 10.62
CA ALA A 62 5.15 0.94 9.61
C ALA A 62 5.38 0.35 8.22
N LEU A 63 4.33 0.11 7.45
CA LEU A 63 4.41 -0.54 6.14
C LEU A 63 4.61 0.47 5.00
N PRO A 64 5.46 0.17 3.99
CA PRO A 64 5.59 0.99 2.80
C PRO A 64 4.33 0.94 1.93
N SER A 65 4.25 1.85 0.97
CA SER A 65 3.27 1.80 -0.13
C SER A 65 3.97 2.06 -1.44
N ASN A 66 3.44 1.49 -2.53
CA ASN A 66 3.93 1.75 -3.87
C ASN A 66 3.50 3.16 -4.27
N LEU A 67 4.47 4.07 -4.31
CA LEU A 67 4.27 5.48 -4.64
C LEU A 67 4.50 5.74 -6.13
N ARG A 68 5.50 5.08 -6.70
CA ARG A 68 6.00 5.38 -8.05
C ARG A 68 5.21 4.67 -9.15
N ASP A 69 4.87 3.41 -8.92
CA ASP A 69 4.40 2.48 -9.97
C ASP A 69 2.93 2.06 -9.75
N CYS A 70 2.24 2.68 -8.79
CA CYS A 70 0.83 2.46 -8.50
C CYS A 70 0.04 3.78 -8.56
N PRO A 71 -0.71 4.05 -9.65
CA PRO A 71 -1.56 5.24 -9.73
C PRO A 71 -2.68 5.20 -8.69
N PRO A 72 -3.32 6.34 -8.40
CA PRO A 72 -4.51 6.38 -7.55
C PRO A 72 -5.63 5.48 -8.08
N PHE A 73 -6.32 4.78 -7.19
CA PHE A 73 -7.44 3.90 -7.55
C PHE A 73 -8.67 4.68 -8.00
N LYS A 74 -8.93 5.83 -7.36
CA LYS A 74 -9.99 6.73 -7.78
C LYS A 74 -9.61 8.18 -7.54
N SER A 75 -9.83 9.01 -8.56
CA SER A 75 -9.66 10.45 -8.48
C SER A 75 -10.97 11.15 -8.82
N GLU A 76 -11.26 12.22 -8.10
CA GLU A 76 -12.39 13.10 -8.38
C GLU A 76 -11.91 14.53 -8.59
N PRO A 77 -12.62 15.35 -9.38
CA PRO A 77 -12.33 16.78 -9.47
C PRO A 77 -12.44 17.46 -8.10
N SER A 78 -11.70 18.54 -7.89
CA SER A 78 -11.86 19.45 -6.76
C SER A 78 -13.32 19.90 -6.62
N PRO A 79 -13.83 20.07 -5.39
CA PRO A 79 -15.16 20.60 -5.15
C PRO A 79 -15.36 21.95 -5.85
N GLY A 80 -16.53 22.13 -6.47
CA GLY A 80 -16.89 23.39 -7.13
C GLY A 80 -16.26 23.64 -8.51
N LEU A 81 -15.39 22.76 -9.01
CA LEU A 81 -14.80 22.92 -10.33
C LEU A 81 -15.88 22.93 -11.42
N SER A 82 -15.87 23.90 -12.33
CA SER A 82 -16.86 24.01 -13.40
C SER A 82 -16.60 23.01 -14.53
N LYS A 83 -17.59 22.82 -15.42
CA LYS A 83 -17.42 21.97 -16.61
C LYS A 83 -16.37 22.52 -17.57
N GLU A 84 -16.25 23.85 -17.66
CA GLU A 84 -15.26 24.51 -18.51
C GLU A 84 -13.85 24.32 -17.96
N GLU A 85 -13.66 24.50 -16.66
CA GLU A 85 -12.38 24.26 -16.00
C GLU A 85 -11.96 22.81 -16.08
N ARG A 86 -12.89 21.85 -15.93
CA ARG A 86 -12.62 20.43 -16.18
C ARG A 86 -12.10 20.18 -17.60
N ARG A 87 -12.76 20.76 -18.61
CA ARG A 87 -12.31 20.64 -20.02
C ARG A 87 -10.94 21.28 -20.24
N ARG A 88 -10.66 22.41 -19.59
CA ARG A 88 -9.35 23.07 -19.65
C ARG A 88 -8.27 22.20 -19.00
N ARG A 89 -8.54 21.64 -17.83
CA ARG A 89 -7.70 20.68 -17.12
C ARG A 89 -7.41 19.45 -17.99
N ASP A 90 -8.43 18.89 -18.66
CA ASP A 90 -8.25 17.74 -19.57
C ASP A 90 -7.33 18.06 -20.75
N ARG A 91 -7.48 19.26 -21.34
CA ARG A 91 -6.57 19.72 -22.42
C ARG A 91 -5.14 19.86 -21.93
N LEU A 92 -4.92 20.44 -20.75
CA LEU A 92 -3.59 20.57 -20.18
C LEU A 92 -2.92 19.20 -19.94
N VAL A 93 -3.69 18.20 -19.49
CA VAL A 93 -3.19 16.82 -19.34
C VAL A 93 -2.83 16.20 -20.69
N ALA A 94 -3.68 16.37 -21.71
CA ALA A 94 -3.39 15.88 -23.06
C ALA A 94 -2.12 16.52 -23.64
N GLU A 95 -1.98 17.85 -23.54
CA GLU A 95 -0.76 18.58 -23.93
C GLU A 95 0.48 18.07 -23.17
N ALA A 96 0.35 17.75 -21.88
CA ALA A 96 1.45 17.20 -21.10
C ALA A 96 1.89 15.81 -21.61
N HIS A 97 0.93 14.95 -21.96
CA HIS A 97 1.23 13.63 -22.53
C HIS A 97 1.90 13.76 -23.90
N GLU A 98 1.40 14.62 -24.79
CA GLU A 98 2.04 14.89 -26.08
C GLU A 98 3.51 15.34 -25.92
N LYS A 99 3.78 16.15 -24.90
CA LYS A 99 5.14 16.59 -24.58
C LYS A 99 6.03 15.46 -24.06
N LEU A 100 5.51 14.56 -23.23
CA LEU A 100 6.27 13.37 -22.80
C LEU A 100 6.62 12.48 -23.99
N GLU A 101 5.67 12.23 -24.89
CA GLU A 101 5.91 11.46 -26.12
C GLU A 101 6.93 12.13 -27.06
N ALA A 102 6.96 13.46 -27.07
CA ALA A 102 7.94 14.25 -27.81
C ALA A 102 9.32 14.35 -27.13
N GLY A 103 9.52 13.73 -25.95
CA GLY A 103 10.77 13.80 -25.20
C GLY A 103 11.00 15.15 -24.49
N ASP A 104 9.95 15.92 -24.22
CA ASP A 104 9.96 17.19 -23.50
C ASP A 104 9.31 17.05 -22.09
N PRO A 105 9.96 16.36 -21.13
CA PRO A 105 9.42 16.19 -19.79
C PRO A 105 9.33 17.52 -19.02
N THR A 106 10.21 18.49 -19.30
CA THR A 106 10.15 19.82 -18.67
C THR A 106 8.90 20.58 -19.09
N GLY A 107 8.55 20.57 -20.37
CA GLY A 107 7.29 21.16 -20.82
C GLY A 107 6.07 20.41 -20.27
N ALA A 108 6.13 19.09 -20.16
CA ALA A 108 5.06 18.29 -19.56
C ALA A 108 4.81 18.68 -18.10
N VAL A 109 5.88 18.86 -17.31
CA VAL A 109 5.81 19.40 -15.94
C VAL A 109 5.07 20.74 -15.94
N GLY A 110 5.41 21.67 -16.84
CA GLY A 110 4.74 22.98 -16.88
C GLY A 110 3.23 22.89 -17.11
N ARG A 111 2.78 22.02 -18.03
CA ARG A 111 1.35 21.77 -18.29
C ARG A 111 0.65 21.09 -17.11
N LEU A 112 1.30 20.11 -16.48
CA LEU A 112 0.75 19.41 -15.32
C LEU A 112 0.69 20.30 -14.08
N GLU A 113 1.62 21.23 -13.90
CA GLU A 113 1.54 22.24 -12.83
C GLU A 113 0.36 23.20 -13.03
N GLU A 114 0.05 23.59 -14.28
CA GLU A 114 -1.17 24.35 -14.58
C GLU A 114 -2.42 23.53 -14.29
N ALA A 115 -2.44 22.24 -14.65
CA ALA A 115 -3.57 21.35 -14.38
C ALA A 115 -3.80 21.17 -12.87
N VAL A 116 -2.73 20.96 -12.10
CA VAL A 116 -2.78 20.85 -10.62
C VAL A 116 -3.22 22.16 -9.97
N ARG A 117 -2.79 23.33 -10.49
CA ARG A 117 -3.31 24.62 -9.98
C ARG A 117 -4.81 24.77 -10.20
N LEU A 118 -5.33 24.23 -11.29
CA LEU A 118 -6.76 24.30 -11.62
C LEU A 118 -7.60 23.28 -10.84
N ASP A 119 -7.04 22.10 -10.57
CA ASP A 119 -7.74 20.97 -9.93
C ASP A 119 -6.85 20.31 -8.84
N PRO A 120 -6.57 21.04 -7.73
CA PRO A 120 -5.53 20.69 -6.75
C PRO A 120 -5.86 19.51 -5.84
N GLU A 121 -7.08 18.99 -5.87
CA GLU A 121 -7.48 17.81 -5.08
C GLU A 121 -7.62 16.55 -5.94
N ASN A 122 -7.25 16.61 -7.22
CA ASN A 122 -7.29 15.47 -8.10
C ASN A 122 -6.00 14.64 -7.98
N ALA A 123 -6.13 13.47 -7.36
CA ALA A 123 -5.02 12.57 -7.08
C ALA A 123 -4.24 12.17 -8.36
N ALA A 124 -4.92 11.90 -9.46
CA ALA A 124 -4.29 11.51 -10.72
C ALA A 124 -3.38 12.61 -11.27
N LEU A 125 -3.75 13.89 -11.16
CA LEU A 125 -2.90 14.99 -11.62
C LEU A 125 -1.60 15.08 -10.83
N HIS A 126 -1.67 14.85 -9.52
CA HIS A 126 -0.48 14.75 -8.68
C HIS A 126 0.37 13.53 -9.09
N PHE A 127 -0.23 12.38 -9.38
CA PHE A 127 0.52 11.21 -9.81
C PHE A 127 1.28 11.47 -11.14
N GLU A 128 0.59 12.04 -12.13
CA GLU A 128 1.18 12.37 -13.43
C GLU A 128 2.27 13.45 -13.31
N LEU A 129 2.07 14.48 -12.49
CA LEU A 129 3.10 15.48 -12.21
C LEU A 129 4.32 14.85 -11.54
N GLY A 130 4.11 13.89 -10.63
CA GLY A 130 5.19 13.11 -10.03
C GLY A 130 5.99 12.34 -11.09
N ARG A 131 5.30 11.67 -12.02
CA ARG A 131 5.94 10.97 -13.14
C ARG A 131 6.73 11.90 -14.05
N ALA A 132 6.16 13.04 -14.43
CA ALA A 132 6.82 14.00 -15.30
C ALA A 132 8.07 14.61 -14.64
N ARG A 133 8.02 14.93 -13.34
CA ARG A 133 9.19 15.39 -12.57
C ARG A 133 10.26 14.31 -12.42
N ALA A 134 9.86 13.05 -12.23
CA ALA A 134 10.83 11.95 -12.22
C ALA A 134 11.55 11.82 -13.58
N ALA A 135 10.83 12.04 -14.69
CA ALA A 135 11.42 12.04 -16.04
C ALA A 135 12.39 13.20 -16.28
N THR A 136 12.29 14.31 -15.53
CA THR A 136 13.31 15.38 -15.55
C THR A 136 14.47 15.13 -14.58
N GLY A 137 14.46 14.03 -13.82
CA GLY A 137 15.43 13.74 -12.76
C GLY A 137 15.12 14.39 -11.40
N ASP A 138 14.03 15.17 -11.28
CA ASP A 138 13.59 15.76 -10.02
C ASP A 138 12.81 14.73 -9.18
N LEU A 139 13.54 13.76 -8.63
CA LEU A 139 12.95 12.72 -7.80
C LEU A 139 12.41 13.24 -6.45
N ALA A 140 12.99 14.30 -5.91
CA ALA A 140 12.52 14.92 -4.68
C ALA A 140 11.16 15.59 -4.89
N GLY A 141 11.00 16.36 -5.97
CA GLY A 141 9.73 16.93 -6.37
C GLY A 141 8.72 15.85 -6.76
N ALA A 142 9.15 14.78 -7.42
CA ALA A 142 8.28 13.65 -7.74
C ALA A 142 7.68 13.00 -6.48
N LEU A 143 8.51 12.73 -5.46
CA LEU A 143 8.08 12.14 -4.20
C LEU A 143 6.98 12.96 -3.50
N VAL A 144 7.10 14.30 -3.51
CA VAL A 144 6.07 15.19 -2.95
C VAL A 144 4.73 14.97 -3.63
N HIS A 145 4.71 14.92 -4.96
CA HIS A 145 3.49 14.74 -5.73
C HIS A 145 2.94 13.31 -5.64
N TRP A 146 3.78 12.27 -5.60
CA TRP A 146 3.30 10.90 -5.39
C TRP A 146 2.69 10.67 -3.99
N ARG A 147 3.28 11.25 -2.94
CA ARG A 147 2.67 11.23 -1.60
C ARG A 147 1.30 11.92 -1.61
N ARG A 148 1.22 13.09 -2.26
CA ARG A 148 -0.04 13.83 -2.39
C ARG A 148 -1.09 13.05 -3.18
N ALA A 149 -0.68 12.35 -4.24
CA ALA A 149 -1.56 11.49 -5.02
C ALA A 149 -2.15 10.36 -4.17
N ARG A 150 -1.31 9.65 -3.39
CA ARG A 150 -1.76 8.62 -2.44
C ARG A 150 -2.73 9.20 -1.40
N ASP A 151 -2.43 10.36 -0.84
CA ASP A 151 -3.24 10.96 0.22
C ASP A 151 -4.58 11.55 -0.27
N LEU A 152 -4.67 11.88 -1.56
CA LEU A 152 -5.88 12.37 -2.23
C LEU A 152 -6.71 11.25 -2.87
N ASP A 153 -6.21 10.01 -2.88
CA ASP A 153 -6.89 8.87 -3.48
C ASP A 153 -8.25 8.67 -2.79
N VAL A 154 -9.32 8.75 -3.58
CA VAL A 154 -10.71 8.68 -3.07
C VAL A 154 -11.04 7.26 -2.62
N CYS A 155 -10.33 6.26 -3.15
CA CYS A 155 -10.37 4.89 -2.66
C CYS A 155 -9.03 4.59 -1.97
N PRO A 156 -8.85 4.96 -0.68
CA PRO A 156 -7.57 4.87 -0.01
C PRO A 156 -7.26 3.43 0.41
N LEU A 157 -6.76 2.63 -0.53
CA LEU A 157 -6.27 1.26 -0.28
C LEU A 157 -4.80 1.23 0.20
N ARG A 158 -4.19 2.40 0.38
CA ARG A 158 -2.82 2.58 0.89
C ARG A 158 -2.85 3.39 2.19
N MET A 159 -1.82 3.21 3.01
CA MET A 159 -1.65 4.00 4.23
C MET A 159 -1.35 5.46 3.88
N THR A 160 -2.26 6.37 4.22
CA THR A 160 -2.11 7.82 3.96
C THR A 160 -1.19 8.48 4.99
N SER A 161 -0.61 9.64 4.67
CA SER A 161 0.26 10.37 5.62
C SER A 161 -0.44 10.64 6.96
N PRO A 162 -1.72 11.09 7.01
CA PRO A 162 -2.39 11.34 8.28
C PRO A 162 -2.59 10.07 9.14
N LEU A 163 -2.80 8.90 8.52
CA LEU A 163 -2.89 7.65 9.25
C LEU A 163 -1.51 7.21 9.77
N GLU A 164 -0.46 7.41 8.98
CA GLU A 164 0.93 7.11 9.40
C GLU A 164 1.37 7.99 10.56
N GLU A 165 1.04 9.27 10.53
CA GLU A 165 1.26 10.21 11.64
C GLU A 165 0.53 9.75 12.91
N THR A 166 -0.73 9.30 12.79
CA THR A 166 -1.48 8.71 13.90
C THR A 166 -0.79 7.46 14.45
N LEU A 167 -0.38 6.52 13.60
CA LEU A 167 0.35 5.32 14.03
C LEU A 167 1.61 5.68 14.84
N ARG A 168 2.44 6.58 14.29
CA ARG A 168 3.69 7.01 14.93
C ARG A 168 3.44 7.73 16.25
N ARG A 169 2.41 8.58 16.33
CA ARG A 169 2.04 9.28 17.56
C ARG A 169 1.54 8.31 18.62
N VAL A 170 0.56 7.47 18.29
CA VAL A 170 -0.01 6.50 19.25
C VAL A 170 1.07 5.53 19.73
N ALA A 171 1.99 5.09 18.85
CA ALA A 171 3.10 4.24 19.25
C ALA A 171 3.95 4.88 20.36
N ARG A 172 4.30 6.16 20.21
CA ARG A 172 5.05 6.91 21.24
C ARG A 172 4.26 7.06 22.54
N GLU A 173 2.98 7.40 22.46
CA GLU A 173 2.13 7.65 23.62
C GLU A 173 1.83 6.36 24.41
N GLU A 174 1.61 5.24 23.72
CA GLU A 174 1.37 3.93 24.35
C GLU A 174 2.66 3.21 24.75
N GLY A 175 3.84 3.78 24.42
CA GLY A 175 5.14 3.15 24.63
C GLY A 175 5.36 1.88 23.80
N VAL A 176 4.63 1.71 22.69
CA VAL A 176 4.75 0.56 21.80
C VAL A 176 5.91 0.77 20.84
N PRO A 177 6.91 -0.14 20.79
CA PRO A 177 7.97 -0.09 19.81
C PRO A 177 7.42 -0.09 18.38
N LEU A 178 7.94 0.82 17.55
CA LEU A 178 7.59 0.92 16.13
C LEU A 178 8.82 0.60 15.28
N LEU A 179 8.74 -0.47 14.50
CA LEU A 179 9.71 -0.79 13.47
C LEU A 179 9.41 0.01 12.20
N ASP A 180 10.32 0.92 11.84
CA ASP A 180 10.18 1.76 10.65
C ASP A 180 10.59 1.04 9.36
N TRP A 181 9.75 0.08 8.96
CA TRP A 181 9.97 -0.70 7.75
C TRP A 181 9.78 0.15 6.48
N ALA A 182 8.77 1.03 6.47
CA ALA A 182 8.53 2.00 5.41
C ALA A 182 9.76 2.88 5.13
N GLY A 183 10.37 3.46 6.17
CA GLY A 183 11.59 4.26 6.05
C GLY A 183 12.78 3.44 5.55
N SER A 184 12.90 2.18 5.98
CA SER A 184 13.97 1.27 5.52
C SER A 184 13.87 0.97 4.03
N ILE A 185 12.66 0.77 3.51
CA ILE A 185 12.42 0.59 2.07
C ILE A 185 12.62 1.90 1.30
N ALA A 186 12.11 3.02 1.81
CA ALA A 186 12.31 4.33 1.20
C ALA A 186 13.81 4.67 1.04
N ALA A 187 14.64 4.43 2.07
CA ALA A 187 16.08 4.67 2.00
C ALA A 187 16.82 3.84 0.92
N ARG A 188 16.22 2.74 0.46
CA ARG A 188 16.75 1.87 -0.61
C ARG A 188 16.07 2.11 -1.96
N SER A 189 15.08 3.00 -2.00
CA SER A 189 14.29 3.28 -3.20
C SER A 189 14.83 4.54 -3.89
N PRO A 190 14.86 4.58 -5.24
CA PRO A 190 15.19 5.78 -5.98
C PRO A 190 14.38 6.99 -5.50
N GLY A 191 15.08 8.06 -5.10
CA GLY A 191 14.43 9.30 -4.63
C GLY A 191 13.62 9.16 -3.34
N GLY A 192 13.77 8.07 -2.58
CA GLY A 192 12.94 7.82 -1.41
C GLY A 192 11.51 7.35 -1.73
N ALA A 193 11.24 6.96 -2.98
CA ALA A 193 9.91 6.59 -3.46
C ALA A 193 9.85 5.09 -3.79
N PRO A 194 9.31 4.24 -2.90
CA PRO A 194 9.15 2.81 -3.16
C PRO A 194 8.21 2.58 -4.35
N GLY A 195 8.51 1.56 -5.15
CA GLY A 195 7.66 1.12 -6.24
C GLY A 195 7.75 -0.39 -6.47
N ASP A 196 7.64 -0.79 -7.74
CA ASP A 196 7.71 -2.18 -8.19
C ASP A 196 9.09 -2.81 -7.96
N ASP A 197 10.10 -2.05 -7.52
CA ASP A 197 11.38 -2.57 -7.04
C ASP A 197 11.23 -3.37 -5.74
N TRP A 198 10.29 -2.99 -4.87
CA TRP A 198 10.10 -3.60 -3.55
C TRP A 198 8.74 -4.26 -3.36
N LEU A 199 7.74 -3.88 -4.16
CA LEU A 199 6.36 -4.28 -3.97
C LEU A 199 5.83 -5.00 -5.21
N VAL A 200 5.00 -6.02 -5.03
CA VAL A 200 4.33 -6.71 -6.15
C VAL A 200 3.11 -5.92 -6.63
N ASP A 201 2.49 -5.17 -5.73
CA ASP A 201 1.33 -4.33 -5.96
C ASP A 201 1.41 -3.03 -5.14
N HIS A 202 0.26 -2.45 -4.80
CA HIS A 202 0.14 -1.22 -4.02
C HIS A 202 0.75 -1.27 -2.60
N VAL A 203 0.85 -2.44 -1.95
CA VAL A 203 1.33 -2.56 -0.54
C VAL A 203 2.08 -3.85 -0.22
N HIS A 204 1.96 -4.91 -1.01
CA HIS A 204 2.53 -6.21 -0.67
C HIS A 204 4.01 -6.29 -1.06
N PRO A 205 4.92 -6.62 -0.12
CA PRO A 205 6.33 -6.81 -0.41
C PRO A 205 6.60 -7.93 -1.41
N LYS A 206 7.63 -7.73 -2.23
CA LYS A 206 8.31 -8.83 -2.92
C LYS A 206 8.99 -9.76 -1.92
N PRO A 207 9.35 -10.99 -2.33
CA PRO A 207 10.09 -11.91 -1.47
C PRO A 207 11.31 -11.30 -0.77
N GLU A 208 12.10 -10.50 -1.47
CA GLU A 208 13.27 -9.79 -0.93
C GLU A 208 12.86 -8.78 0.15
N GLY A 209 11.76 -8.08 -0.06
CA GLY A 209 11.17 -7.18 0.94
C GLY A 209 10.71 -7.93 2.20
N HIS A 210 10.14 -9.14 2.04
CA HIS A 210 9.80 -10.00 3.16
C HIS A 210 11.05 -10.45 3.95
N GLN A 211 12.15 -10.79 3.28
CA GLN A 211 13.40 -11.18 3.94
C GLN A 211 13.98 -10.03 4.78
N LEU A 212 13.99 -8.82 4.23
CA LEU A 212 14.47 -7.64 4.96
C LEU A 212 13.60 -7.31 6.19
N LEU A 213 12.27 -7.41 6.08
CA LEU A 213 11.38 -7.24 7.24
C LEU A 213 11.62 -8.33 8.30
N ALA A 214 11.76 -9.60 7.89
CA ALA A 214 12.05 -10.70 8.79
C ALA A 214 13.38 -10.50 9.54
N ALA A 215 14.43 -10.10 8.82
CA ALA A 215 15.73 -9.78 9.42
C ALA A 215 15.65 -8.61 10.41
N ALA A 216 14.85 -7.58 10.11
CA ALA A 216 14.63 -6.44 10.99
C ALA A 216 13.88 -6.82 12.27
N LEU A 217 12.86 -7.67 12.16
CA LEU A 217 12.14 -8.22 13.32
C LEU A 217 13.04 -9.11 14.17
N LEU A 218 13.85 -10.00 13.56
CA LEU A 218 14.82 -10.81 14.28
C LEU A 218 15.84 -9.95 15.03
N GLY A 219 16.37 -8.91 14.39
CA GLY A 219 17.26 -7.95 15.04
C GLY A 219 16.61 -7.23 16.23
N TRP A 220 15.33 -6.84 16.09
CA TRP A 220 14.55 -6.24 17.18
C TRP A 220 14.34 -7.22 18.35
N MET A 221 14.04 -8.49 18.07
CA MET A 221 13.90 -9.54 19.08
C MET A 221 15.23 -9.84 19.78
N ALA A 222 16.34 -9.85 19.03
CA ALA A 222 17.67 -10.09 19.58
C ALA A 222 18.13 -8.94 20.47
N GLY A 223 17.86 -7.69 20.08
CA GLY A 223 18.11 -6.51 20.93
C GLY A 223 17.31 -6.50 22.24
N ARG A 224 16.31 -7.38 22.37
CA ARG A 224 15.53 -7.62 23.59
C ARG A 224 15.95 -8.87 24.36
N GLY A 225 16.94 -9.62 23.85
CA GLY A 225 17.37 -10.88 24.42
C GLY A 225 16.36 -12.01 24.29
N TRP A 226 15.36 -11.89 23.41
CA TRP A 226 14.37 -12.96 23.21
C TRP A 226 14.89 -14.07 22.29
N VAL A 227 15.81 -13.71 21.40
CA VAL A 227 16.44 -14.63 20.45
C VAL A 227 17.95 -14.37 20.48
N ALA A 228 18.74 -15.43 20.56
CA ALA A 228 20.17 -15.36 20.32
C ALA A 228 20.43 -15.56 18.82
N LEU A 229 21.09 -14.59 18.18
CA LEU A 229 21.51 -14.71 16.78
C LEU A 229 22.96 -15.18 16.75
N PRO A 230 23.26 -16.38 16.22
CA PRO A 230 24.63 -16.88 16.13
C PRO A 230 25.45 -16.06 15.12
N ASP A 231 26.77 -16.12 15.22
CA ASP A 231 27.66 -15.57 14.21
C ASP A 231 27.35 -16.19 12.84
N GLY A 232 27.30 -15.36 11.79
CA GLY A 232 26.99 -15.83 10.44
C GLY A 232 25.51 -16.13 10.16
N TRP A 233 24.57 -15.85 11.09
CA TRP A 233 23.14 -16.18 10.90
C TRP A 233 22.53 -15.61 9.59
N ARG A 234 23.07 -14.50 9.07
CA ARG A 234 22.62 -13.92 7.79
C ARG A 234 22.98 -14.79 6.60
N ASP A 235 24.16 -15.42 6.63
CA ASP A 235 24.60 -16.33 5.58
C ASP A 235 23.76 -17.61 5.59
N ASP A 236 23.35 -18.06 6.78
CA ASP A 236 22.41 -19.17 6.95
C ASP A 236 21.03 -18.85 6.38
N VAL A 237 20.50 -17.65 6.66
CA VAL A 237 19.22 -17.19 6.09
C VAL A 237 19.30 -17.16 4.57
N GLU A 238 20.36 -16.59 4.00
CA GLU A 238 20.54 -16.53 2.55
C GLU A 238 20.64 -17.94 1.93
N ARG A 239 21.41 -18.84 2.54
CA ARG A 239 21.54 -20.22 2.09
C ARG A 239 20.20 -20.95 2.09
N VAL A 240 19.44 -20.88 3.19
CA VAL A 240 18.13 -21.53 3.31
C VAL A 240 17.14 -20.92 2.32
N TRP A 241 17.21 -19.60 2.11
CA TRP A 241 16.40 -18.89 1.14
C TRP A 241 16.67 -19.40 -0.29
N GLN A 242 17.93 -19.46 -0.71
CA GLN A 242 18.30 -19.98 -2.03
C GLN A 242 17.90 -21.44 -2.22
N GLN A 243 18.05 -22.28 -1.20
CA GLN A 243 17.58 -23.67 -1.22
C GLN A 243 16.07 -23.76 -1.38
N HIS A 244 15.32 -22.92 -0.67
CA HIS A 244 13.87 -22.85 -0.80
C HIS A 244 13.46 -22.45 -2.23
N LEU A 245 14.07 -21.41 -2.78
CA LEU A 245 13.80 -20.95 -4.15
C LEU A 245 14.13 -22.02 -5.19
N ALA A 246 15.25 -22.72 -5.04
CA ALA A 246 15.63 -23.83 -5.92
C ALA A 246 14.68 -25.04 -5.84
N GLY A 247 13.98 -25.20 -4.71
CA GLY A 247 12.99 -26.25 -4.49
C GLY A 247 11.59 -25.91 -5.02
N LEU A 248 11.36 -24.70 -5.53
CA LEU A 248 10.06 -24.31 -6.08
C LEU A 248 9.77 -25.06 -7.40
N PRO A 249 8.50 -25.39 -7.69
CA PRO A 249 8.11 -25.93 -8.98
C PRO A 249 8.55 -25.03 -10.14
N ALA A 250 8.93 -25.63 -11.27
CA ALA A 250 9.42 -24.89 -12.45
C ALA A 250 8.41 -23.87 -12.99
N ASP A 251 7.10 -24.12 -12.81
CA ASP A 251 6.01 -23.25 -13.22
C ASP A 251 5.65 -22.18 -12.19
N TYR A 252 6.20 -22.22 -10.97
CA TYR A 252 5.83 -21.35 -9.85
C TYR A 252 5.81 -19.87 -10.22
N TRP A 253 6.88 -19.39 -10.85
CA TRP A 253 7.01 -17.98 -11.24
C TRP A 253 6.02 -17.60 -12.33
N SER A 254 5.85 -18.47 -13.34
CA SER A 254 4.91 -18.23 -14.44
C SER A 254 3.45 -18.20 -13.96
N GLU A 255 3.10 -19.04 -12.98
CA GLU A 255 1.77 -19.04 -12.35
C GLU A 255 1.58 -17.81 -11.46
N GLY A 256 2.62 -17.39 -10.75
CA GLY A 256 2.64 -16.14 -9.99
C GLY A 256 2.42 -14.91 -10.87
N GLU A 257 3.09 -14.84 -12.01
CA GLU A 257 2.92 -13.76 -13.00
C GLU A 257 1.50 -13.72 -13.57
N LYS A 258 0.91 -14.87 -13.90
CA LYS A 258 -0.49 -14.95 -14.35
C LYS A 258 -1.45 -14.45 -13.28
N ALA A 259 -1.26 -14.87 -12.02
CA ALA A 259 -2.07 -14.42 -10.90
C ALA A 259 -1.94 -12.91 -10.67
N LEU A 260 -0.71 -12.37 -10.75
CA LEU A 260 -0.44 -10.95 -10.61
C LEU A 260 -1.05 -10.14 -11.76
N ALA A 261 -0.97 -10.62 -13.00
CA ALA A 261 -1.61 -10.00 -14.15
C ALA A 261 -3.14 -9.91 -13.97
N GLY A 262 -3.76 -10.97 -13.44
CA GLY A 262 -5.18 -10.98 -13.10
C GLY A 262 -5.54 -9.95 -12.01
N LEU A 263 -4.74 -9.86 -10.95
CA LEU A 263 -4.92 -8.84 -9.90
C LEU A 263 -4.78 -7.42 -10.46
N ARG A 264 -3.76 -7.17 -11.30
CA ARG A 264 -3.53 -5.86 -11.93
C ARG A 264 -4.70 -5.47 -12.84
N ALA A 265 -5.22 -6.39 -13.65
CA ALA A 265 -6.40 -6.14 -14.49
C ALA A 265 -7.63 -5.80 -13.63
N TRP A 266 -7.86 -6.51 -12.52
CA TRP A 266 -8.95 -6.21 -11.59
C TRP A 266 -8.81 -4.81 -10.96
N THR A 267 -7.61 -4.43 -10.51
CA THR A 267 -7.39 -3.08 -9.95
C THR A 267 -7.63 -1.95 -10.95
N ARG A 268 -7.53 -2.24 -12.26
CA ARG A 268 -7.85 -1.30 -13.34
C ARG A 268 -9.30 -1.37 -13.83
N GLY A 269 -10.12 -2.24 -13.24
CA GLY A 269 -11.50 -2.48 -13.69
C GLY A 269 -11.61 -3.21 -15.04
N GLU A 270 -10.52 -3.83 -15.49
CA GLU A 270 -10.43 -4.59 -16.75
C GLU A 270 -10.87 -6.06 -16.58
N ALA A 271 -11.09 -6.51 -15.34
CA ALA A 271 -11.54 -7.86 -15.00
C ALA A 271 -12.65 -7.85 -13.96
N SER A 272 -13.63 -8.76 -14.10
CA SER A 272 -14.72 -8.96 -13.14
C SER A 272 -14.31 -9.92 -12.01
N GLY A 273 -14.47 -9.50 -10.75
CA GLY A 273 -14.29 -10.33 -9.55
C GLY A 273 -12.89 -10.24 -8.91
N PRO A 274 -12.78 -10.25 -7.57
CA PRO A 274 -11.49 -10.23 -6.90
C PRO A 274 -10.71 -11.54 -7.18
N PRO A 275 -9.38 -11.50 -7.34
CA PRO A 275 -8.56 -12.69 -7.66
C PRO A 275 -8.54 -13.76 -6.56
N ILE A 276 -9.21 -13.54 -5.43
CA ILE A 276 -9.32 -14.47 -4.31
C ILE A 276 -10.06 -15.76 -4.70
N GLU A 277 -10.98 -15.71 -5.68
CA GLU A 277 -11.67 -16.92 -6.15
C GLU A 277 -10.69 -17.97 -6.73
N TYR A 278 -9.55 -17.53 -7.29
CA TYR A 278 -8.53 -18.43 -7.84
C TYR A 278 -7.81 -19.25 -6.74
N ARG A 279 -7.67 -18.70 -5.51
CA ARG A 279 -7.11 -19.45 -4.36
C ARG A 279 -8.09 -20.46 -3.79
N LEU A 280 -9.39 -20.17 -3.79
CA LEU A 280 -10.42 -21.05 -3.21
C LEU A 280 -10.69 -22.28 -4.09
N LEU A 281 -10.58 -22.14 -5.42
CA LEU A 281 -10.72 -23.27 -6.36
C LEU A 281 -9.58 -24.29 -6.23
N ARG A 282 -8.34 -23.86 -5.98
CA ARG A 282 -7.21 -24.78 -5.75
C ARG A 282 -7.30 -25.55 -4.42
N ARG A 283 -7.93 -24.97 -3.38
CA ARG A 283 -8.16 -25.68 -2.10
C ARG A 283 -9.20 -26.81 -2.23
N LYS A 284 -10.13 -26.70 -3.18
CA LYS A 284 -11.10 -27.76 -3.52
C LYS A 284 -10.52 -28.93 -4.33
N GLY A 285 -9.25 -28.85 -4.76
CA GLY A 285 -8.56 -29.89 -5.53
C GLY A 285 -7.80 -30.94 -4.71
N ARG A 286 -7.76 -30.84 -3.37
CA ARG A 286 -7.27 -31.93 -2.51
C ARG A 286 -8.46 -32.77 -2.04
N SER A 287 -8.63 -33.94 -2.64
CA SER A 287 -9.63 -34.94 -2.25
C SER A 287 -9.53 -35.28 -0.76
N PRO A 288 -10.64 -35.28 0.00
CA PRO A 288 -10.70 -35.95 1.29
C PRO A 288 -10.91 -37.45 1.01
N GLY A 289 -9.81 -38.20 0.92
CA GLY A 289 -9.85 -39.63 0.65
C GLY A 289 -8.63 -40.33 1.25
N GLY A 290 -8.77 -40.79 2.49
CA GLY A 290 -7.74 -41.53 3.22
C GLY A 290 -8.19 -41.80 4.65
N THR A 291 -9.20 -42.64 4.81
CA THR A 291 -9.63 -43.31 6.06
C THR A 291 -8.74 -44.53 6.35
N PRO A 292 -8.76 -45.15 7.56
CA PRO A 292 -9.81 -45.16 8.60
C PRO A 292 -9.62 -44.16 9.74
#